data_AF-A0A8J7VC95-F1
#
_entry.id   AF-A0A8J7VC95-F1
#
_cell.length_a   1.000
_cell.length_b   1.000
_cell.length_c   1.000
_cell.angle_alpha   90.00
_cell.angle_beta   90.00
_cell.angle_gamma   90.00
#
_symmetry.space_group_name_H-M   'P 1'
#
loop_
_entity.id
_entity.type
_entity.pdbx_description
1 polymer ?
#
loop_
_entity_poly.entity_id
_entity_poly.type
_entity_poly.pdbx_seq_one_letter_code
_entity_poly.pdbx_strand_id
1 'polypeptide(L)'
;MKLRLAFLLACVLGVGSLLAQPAPKSPGAKTAAPAKSPAKKEAVKKEEPKIEGTVLNRPDGTFLGLTLQDGKYKLSFYDKDKKPMPVNVLRGVARWPNPHGPGQNRTVLNRAGDGTYLLGALFVRGPHSFRLMLTLVKSEDGQDVENYAVDFRG
;
A
#
# COMPACT_ATOMS: atom_id res chain seq x y z
N MET A 1 -39.61 -6.40 25.94
CA MET A 1 -39.33 -7.38 24.87
C MET A 1 -40.64 -7.80 24.22
N LYS A 2 -40.89 -7.40 22.96
CA LYS A 2 -42.02 -7.89 22.16
C LYS A 2 -41.49 -8.11 20.75
N LEU A 3 -41.15 -9.35 20.44
CA LEU A 3 -40.71 -9.78 19.11
C LEU A 3 -41.89 -10.47 18.43
N ARG A 4 -42.33 -9.92 17.30
CA ARG A 4 -43.35 -10.53 16.44
C ARG A 4 -42.70 -11.14 15.21
N LEU A 5 -43.32 -12.24 14.82
CA LEU A 5 -42.90 -13.30 13.92
C LEU A 5 -43.24 -12.99 12.44
N ALA A 6 -42.42 -13.59 11.57
CA ALA A 6 -42.70 -14.06 10.20
C ALA A 6 -42.85 -13.06 9.03
N PHE A 7 -42.18 -13.42 7.92
CA PHE A 7 -42.64 -13.56 6.51
C PHE A 7 -41.41 -13.29 5.60
N LEU A 8 -41.17 -13.89 4.43
CA LEU A 8 -41.65 -15.04 3.69
C LEU A 8 -40.66 -15.15 2.50
N LEU A 9 -40.06 -16.32 2.25
CA LEU A 9 -39.07 -16.54 1.19
C LEU A 9 -39.78 -17.02 -0.08
N ALA A 10 -39.61 -16.31 -1.19
CA ALA A 10 -40.17 -16.68 -2.49
C ALA A 10 -39.06 -16.92 -3.52
N CYS A 11 -39.06 -18.13 -4.10
CA CYS A 11 -38.28 -18.56 -5.25
C CYS A 11 -38.77 -17.90 -6.55
N VAL A 12 -37.87 -17.59 -7.48
CA VAL A 12 -38.17 -17.60 -8.93
C VAL A 12 -37.01 -18.25 -9.70
N LEU A 13 -37.38 -19.29 -10.45
CA LEU A 13 -36.60 -20.06 -11.41
C LEU A 13 -36.43 -19.29 -12.72
N GLY A 14 -35.29 -19.43 -13.39
CA GLY A 14 -35.07 -19.00 -14.77
C GLY A 14 -34.15 -19.96 -15.51
N VAL A 15 -34.74 -20.86 -16.30
CA VAL A 15 -34.09 -21.84 -17.19
C VAL A 15 -34.05 -21.26 -18.61
N GLY A 16 -32.94 -21.42 -19.32
CA GLY A 16 -32.83 -21.09 -20.75
C GLY A 16 -31.71 -21.88 -21.43
N SER A 17 -32.10 -22.78 -22.35
CA SER A 17 -31.31 -23.84 -22.99
C SER A 17 -30.57 -23.44 -24.28
N LEU A 18 -29.46 -24.17 -24.52
CA LEU A 18 -28.88 -24.75 -25.75
C LEU A 18 -28.84 -24.04 -27.12
N LEU A 19 -27.58 -23.92 -27.62
CA LEU A 19 -26.98 -24.37 -28.89
C LEU A 19 -27.73 -24.26 -30.24
N ALA A 20 -27.07 -23.67 -31.25
CA ALA A 20 -26.74 -24.31 -32.55
C ALA A 20 -26.00 -23.35 -33.53
N GLN A 21 -24.87 -23.81 -34.10
CA GLN A 21 -24.30 -23.35 -35.38
C GLN A 21 -24.81 -24.27 -36.52
N PRO A 22 -24.81 -23.82 -37.80
CA PRO A 22 -23.71 -24.19 -38.71
C PRO A 22 -23.32 -23.12 -39.77
N ALA A 23 -22.10 -23.24 -40.32
CA ALA A 23 -21.54 -22.55 -41.51
C ALA A 23 -21.97 -23.26 -42.84
N PRO A 24 -21.41 -23.06 -44.08
CA PRO A 24 -20.37 -22.13 -44.60
C PRO A 24 -20.60 -21.56 -46.05
N LYS A 25 -19.75 -20.63 -46.53
CA LYS A 25 -18.98 -20.64 -47.83
C LYS A 25 -18.64 -19.24 -48.37
N SER A 26 -17.37 -19.10 -48.78
CA SER A 26 -16.72 -17.96 -49.47
C SER A 26 -17.09 -17.93 -50.98
N PRO A 27 -16.89 -16.80 -51.71
CA PRO A 27 -15.59 -16.57 -52.37
C PRO A 27 -15.12 -15.11 -52.36
N GLY A 28 -13.80 -14.93 -52.49
CA GLY A 28 -13.11 -13.67 -52.24
C GLY A 28 -13.24 -12.56 -53.28
N ALA A 29 -12.83 -11.37 -52.85
CA ALA A 29 -12.31 -10.30 -53.69
C ALA A 29 -11.22 -9.57 -52.89
N LYS A 30 -9.97 -9.68 -53.35
CA LYS A 30 -8.88 -8.79 -52.94
C LYS A 30 -9.20 -7.40 -53.51
N THR A 31 -9.47 -6.44 -52.65
CA THR A 31 -9.40 -5.02 -53.00
C THR A 31 -8.68 -4.25 -51.89
N ALA A 32 -7.87 -3.31 -52.34
CA ALA A 32 -6.77 -2.67 -51.65
C ALA A 32 -7.16 -1.67 -50.54
N ALA A 33 -6.15 -1.42 -49.70
CA ALA A 33 -5.92 -0.29 -48.80
C ALA A 33 -6.79 -0.17 -47.52
N PRO A 34 -6.22 -0.43 -46.33
CA PRO A 34 -6.74 0.17 -45.12
C PRO A 34 -6.22 1.61 -45.01
N ALA A 35 -7.16 2.55 -45.09
CA ALA A 35 -6.98 3.94 -44.74
C ALA A 35 -6.29 4.08 -43.36
N LYS A 36 -5.33 5.00 -43.27
CA LYS A 36 -4.77 5.51 -42.01
C LYS A 36 -5.92 5.92 -41.09
N SER A 37 -6.23 5.06 -40.12
CA SER A 37 -7.05 5.47 -38.98
C SER A 37 -6.20 6.41 -38.13
N PRO A 38 -6.72 7.58 -37.72
CA PRO A 38 -5.99 8.49 -36.85
C PRO A 38 -5.71 7.77 -35.53
N ALA A 39 -4.44 7.78 -35.14
CA ALA A 39 -3.95 7.24 -33.88
C ALA A 39 -4.85 7.76 -32.74
N LYS A 40 -5.65 6.85 -32.19
CA LYS A 40 -6.34 7.03 -30.93
C LYS A 40 -5.22 7.24 -29.92
N LYS A 41 -5.02 8.50 -29.49
CA LYS A 41 -4.15 8.83 -28.36
C LYS A 41 -4.59 7.94 -27.22
N GLU A 42 -3.79 6.92 -26.94
CA GLU A 42 -3.89 6.17 -25.69
C GLU A 42 -3.75 7.21 -24.60
N ALA A 43 -4.85 7.44 -23.89
CA ALA A 43 -4.81 8.15 -22.63
C ALA A 43 -3.84 7.36 -21.75
N VAL A 44 -2.63 7.89 -21.58
CA VAL A 44 -1.69 7.43 -20.58
C VAL A 44 -2.44 7.52 -19.28
N LYS A 45 -2.92 6.36 -18.81
CA LYS A 45 -3.56 6.22 -17.52
C LYS A 45 -2.46 6.55 -16.52
N LYS A 46 -2.49 7.79 -16.03
CA LYS A 46 -1.52 8.32 -15.06
C LYS A 46 -1.59 7.39 -13.85
N GLU A 47 -0.62 6.49 -13.75
CA GLU A 47 -0.54 5.53 -12.65
C GLU A 47 -0.38 6.34 -11.36
N GLU A 48 -1.29 6.15 -10.42
CA GLU A 48 -1.22 6.85 -9.14
C GLU A 48 0.05 6.41 -8.40
N PRO A 49 0.83 7.34 -7.82
CA PRO A 49 2.03 6.98 -7.08
C PRO A 49 1.70 6.03 -5.93
N LYS A 50 2.40 4.89 -5.88
CA LYS A 50 2.21 3.86 -4.86
C LYS A 50 3.23 4.02 -3.74
N ILE A 51 2.74 4.03 -2.51
CA ILE A 51 3.56 4.01 -1.30
C ILE A 51 4.01 2.57 -1.03
N GLU A 52 5.29 2.38 -0.77
CA GLU A 52 5.85 1.06 -0.47
C GLU A 52 5.61 0.66 0.99
N GLY A 53 5.32 -0.62 1.21
CA GLY A 53 5.21 -1.22 2.53
C GLY A 53 3.94 -0.87 3.28
N THR A 54 4.05 -0.81 4.61
CA THR A 54 2.94 -0.44 5.48
C THR A 54 2.77 1.08 5.43
N VAL A 55 1.58 1.54 5.04
CA VAL A 55 1.26 2.97 4.93
C VAL A 55 0.82 3.51 6.29
N LEU A 56 1.39 4.65 6.71
CA LEU A 56 0.94 5.39 7.89
C LEU A 56 0.50 6.79 7.48
N ASN A 57 -0.67 7.20 7.96
CA ASN A 57 -1.22 8.53 7.73
C ASN A 57 -0.72 9.48 8.82
N ARG A 58 -0.22 10.64 8.42
CA ARG A 58 0.23 11.67 9.36
C ARG A 58 -0.87 12.70 9.61
N PRO A 59 -0.87 13.37 10.78
CA PRO A 59 -1.88 14.38 11.11
C PRO A 59 -1.93 15.57 10.14
N ASP A 60 -0.83 15.88 9.47
CA ASP A 60 -0.71 16.95 8.47
C ASP A 60 -1.25 16.56 7.08
N GLY A 61 -1.74 15.33 6.93
CA GLY A 61 -2.25 14.76 5.69
C GLY A 61 -1.18 14.15 4.78
N THR A 62 0.09 14.16 5.18
CA THR A 62 1.17 13.46 4.49
C THR A 62 1.20 11.97 4.86
N PHE A 63 2.04 11.19 4.17
CA PHE A 63 2.11 9.75 4.39
C PHE A 63 3.53 9.28 4.69
N LEU A 64 3.61 8.12 5.35
CA LEU A 64 4.85 7.37 5.55
C LEU A 64 4.72 5.99 4.94
N GLY A 65 5.82 5.48 4.39
CA GLY A 65 5.96 4.09 3.98
C GLY A 65 6.98 3.40 4.86
N LEU A 66 6.56 2.33 5.55
CA LEU A 66 7.41 1.52 6.42
C LEU A 66 7.70 0.18 5.75
N THR A 67 8.99 -0.08 5.49
CA THR A 67 9.49 -1.31 4.87
C THR A 67 10.70 -1.86 5.63
N LEU A 68 11.14 -3.07 5.24
CA LEU A 68 12.46 -3.58 5.59
C LEU A 68 13.39 -3.43 4.38
N GLN A 69 14.45 -2.65 4.54
CA GLN A 69 15.56 -2.58 3.59
C GLN A 69 16.76 -3.30 4.22
N ASP A 70 17.28 -4.34 3.56
CA ASP A 70 18.38 -5.16 4.07
C ASP A 70 18.09 -5.72 5.48
N GLY A 71 16.82 -6.04 5.74
CA GLY A 71 16.31 -6.50 7.03
C GLY A 71 16.30 -5.46 8.14
N LYS A 72 16.51 -4.18 7.84
CA LYS A 72 16.43 -3.06 8.80
C LYS A 72 15.22 -2.19 8.46
N TYR A 73 14.62 -1.55 9.46
CA TYR A 73 13.51 -0.63 9.19
C TYR A 73 13.94 0.55 8.33
N LYS A 74 13.22 0.77 7.25
CA LYS A 74 13.25 1.97 6.42
C LYS A 74 11.91 2.70 6.55
N LEU A 75 11.97 3.99 6.80
CA LEU A 75 10.81 4.87 6.83
C LEU A 75 10.95 5.95 5.77
N SER A 76 10.16 5.85 4.71
CA SER A 76 10.10 6.81 3.60
C SER A 76 8.97 7.80 3.80
N PHE A 77 9.15 9.03 3.31
CA PHE A 77 8.21 10.13 3.47
C PHE A 77 7.56 10.47 2.14
N TYR A 78 6.25 10.73 2.17
CA TYR A 78 5.47 11.05 0.97
C TYR A 78 4.56 12.25 1.22
N ASP A 79 4.41 13.09 0.21
CA ASP A 79 3.49 14.23 0.23
C ASP A 79 2.01 13.78 0.11
N LYS A 80 1.10 14.75 0.10
CA LYS A 80 -0.35 14.52 -0.03
C LYS A 80 -0.75 13.86 -1.36
N ASP A 81 0.10 13.99 -2.38
CA ASP A 81 -0.06 13.36 -3.69
C ASP A 81 0.62 11.98 -3.76
N LYS A 82 1.08 11.44 -2.62
CA LYS A 82 1.83 10.18 -2.49
C LYS A 82 3.18 10.18 -3.22
N LYS A 83 3.76 11.35 -3.52
CA LYS A 83 5.09 11.47 -4.12
C LYS A 83 6.17 11.50 -3.03
N PRO A 84 7.36 10.91 -3.27
CA PRO A 84 8.46 10.98 -2.31
C PRO A 84 8.79 12.43 -1.92
N MET A 85 9.04 12.67 -0.64
CA MET A 85 9.45 13.97 -0.12
C MET A 85 10.66 13.85 0.81
N PRO A 86 11.42 14.93 1.04
CA PRO A 86 12.49 14.94 2.02
C PRO A 86 12.00 14.64 3.44
N VAL A 87 12.87 14.07 4.27
CA VAL A 87 12.57 13.83 5.68
C VAL A 87 12.34 15.16 6.41
N ASN A 88 11.16 15.36 6.97
CA ASN A 88 10.79 16.57 7.72
C ASN A 88 10.83 16.39 9.25
N VAL A 89 11.49 15.34 9.74
CA VAL A 89 11.71 15.07 11.17
C VAL A 89 13.21 14.93 11.46
N LEU A 90 13.62 15.02 12.71
CA LEU A 90 15.02 14.85 13.09
C LEU A 90 15.41 13.37 13.09
N ARG A 91 14.59 12.54 13.75
CA ARG A 91 14.82 11.09 13.88
C ARG A 91 13.53 10.35 14.22
N GLY A 92 13.58 9.03 14.06
CA GLY A 92 12.56 8.10 14.54
C GLY A 92 13.11 7.15 15.59
N VAL A 93 12.22 6.52 16.35
CA VAL A 93 12.53 5.41 17.24
C VAL A 93 11.50 4.32 16.99
N ALA A 94 11.99 3.13 16.62
CA ALA A 94 11.18 1.94 16.39
C ALA A 94 11.38 0.97 17.56
N ARG A 95 10.28 0.46 18.12
CA ARG A 95 10.26 -0.54 19.21
C ARG A 95 9.33 -1.69 18.87
N TRP A 96 9.80 -2.93 19.02
CA TRP A 96 9.01 -4.13 18.72
C TRP A 96 9.33 -5.25 19.70
N PRO A 97 8.47 -6.28 19.82
CA PRO A 97 8.75 -7.44 20.66
C PRO A 97 10.06 -8.12 20.28
N ASN A 98 10.75 -8.69 21.27
CA ASN A 98 11.85 -9.62 21.04
C ASN A 98 11.31 -11.06 21.04
N PRO A 99 11.16 -11.73 19.89
CA PRO A 99 10.61 -13.09 19.86
C PRO A 99 11.57 -14.14 20.45
N HIS A 100 12.85 -13.80 20.65
CA HIS A 100 13.90 -14.74 21.06
C HIS A 100 14.44 -14.49 22.47
N GLY A 101 13.75 -13.66 23.27
CA GLY A 101 14.22 -13.36 24.61
C GLY A 101 13.38 -12.29 25.32
N PRO A 102 13.76 -11.93 26.56
CA PRO A 102 13.05 -10.90 27.30
C PRO A 102 13.20 -9.52 26.65
N GLY A 103 12.23 -8.64 26.96
CA GLY A 103 12.27 -7.23 26.59
C GLY A 103 11.76 -6.90 25.18
N GLN A 104 12.02 -5.67 24.76
CA GLN A 104 11.70 -5.17 23.42
C GLN A 104 12.97 -4.82 22.68
N ASN A 105 13.00 -5.13 21.38
CA ASN A 105 13.98 -4.58 20.49
C ASN A 105 13.70 -3.09 20.27
N ARG A 106 14.76 -2.30 20.10
CA ARG A 106 14.68 -0.88 19.83
C ARG A 106 15.78 -0.45 18.87
N THR A 107 15.45 0.37 17.87
CA THR A 107 16.44 1.08 17.06
C THR A 107 16.05 2.54 16.91
N VAL A 108 17.05 3.41 16.90
CA VAL A 108 16.90 4.78 16.38
C VAL A 108 16.95 4.70 14.85
N LEU A 109 16.10 5.49 14.19
CA LEU A 109 16.06 5.67 12.75
C LEU A 109 16.65 7.05 12.45
N ASN A 110 17.79 7.09 11.76
CA ASN A 110 18.47 8.34 11.39
C ASN A 110 18.31 8.60 9.89
N ARG A 111 18.44 9.87 9.47
CA ARG A 111 18.43 10.25 8.06
C ARG A 111 19.51 9.47 7.30
N ALA A 112 19.13 8.94 6.13
CA ALA A 112 20.00 8.13 5.29
C ALA A 112 19.74 8.43 3.80
N GLY A 113 20.63 7.92 2.94
CA GLY A 113 20.65 8.24 1.51
C GLY A 113 20.79 9.75 1.30
N ASP A 114 20.00 10.29 0.37
CA ASP A 114 19.97 11.72 0.06
C ASP A 114 19.05 12.53 1.01
N GLY A 115 18.81 12.01 2.22
CA GLY A 115 17.91 12.65 3.20
C GLY A 115 16.42 12.45 2.91
N THR A 116 16.08 11.43 2.13
CA THR A 116 14.70 11.11 1.71
C THR A 116 14.02 10.05 2.58
N TYR A 117 14.78 9.33 3.42
CA TYR A 117 14.25 8.34 4.34
C TYR A 117 15.04 8.28 5.66
N LEU A 118 14.44 7.65 6.67
CA LEU A 118 15.11 7.25 7.89
C LEU A 118 15.43 5.76 7.85
N LEU A 119 16.61 5.38 8.33
CA LEU A 119 17.07 3.99 8.38
C LEU A 119 17.47 3.59 9.80
N GLY A 120 17.02 2.41 10.22
CA GLY A 120 17.43 1.78 11.47
C GLY A 120 18.80 1.11 11.37
N ALA A 121 19.47 0.95 12.51
CA ALA A 121 20.73 0.24 12.59
C ALA A 121 20.55 -1.26 12.84
N LEU A 122 19.49 -1.65 13.56
CA LEU A 122 19.28 -3.01 14.03
C LEU A 122 18.53 -3.87 13.00
N PHE A 123 19.04 -5.09 12.77
CA PHE A 123 18.37 -6.10 11.95
C PHE A 123 17.13 -6.66 12.65
N VAL A 124 16.03 -6.77 11.90
CA VAL A 124 14.73 -7.23 12.36
C VAL A 124 14.61 -8.72 12.06
N ARG A 125 14.79 -9.55 13.08
CA ARG A 125 14.62 -11.00 12.96
C ARG A 125 13.14 -11.36 12.80
N GLY A 126 12.89 -12.38 11.98
CA GLY A 126 11.57 -12.96 11.84
C GLY A 126 11.08 -13.62 13.15
N PRO A 127 9.76 -13.84 13.27
CA PRO A 127 8.72 -13.57 12.27
C PRO A 127 8.35 -12.08 12.14
N HIS A 128 8.05 -11.59 10.93
CA HIS A 128 7.76 -10.17 10.63
C HIS A 128 6.28 -9.79 10.82
N SER A 129 5.61 -10.42 11.79
CA SER A 129 4.23 -10.13 12.16
C SER A 129 4.17 -9.81 13.65
N PHE A 130 4.07 -8.53 13.97
CA PHE A 130 4.03 -8.04 15.35
C PHE A 130 3.57 -6.58 15.39
N ARG A 131 3.27 -6.09 16.60
CA ARG A 131 2.95 -4.68 16.80
C ARG A 131 4.23 -3.85 16.99
N LEU A 132 4.49 -2.97 16.05
CA LEU A 132 5.58 -2.00 16.07
C LEU A 132 5.09 -0.69 16.69
N MET A 133 5.86 -0.13 17.62
CA MET A 133 5.68 1.24 18.11
C MET A 133 6.72 2.13 17.45
N LEU A 134 6.25 3.17 16.76
CA LEU A 134 7.09 4.14 16.09
C LEU A 134 6.85 5.52 16.70
N THR A 135 7.94 6.18 17.07
CA THR A 135 7.94 7.56 17.59
C THR A 135 8.79 8.41 16.66
N LEU A 136 8.25 9.53 16.15
CA LEU A 136 8.99 10.50 15.35
C LEU A 136 9.20 11.77 16.15
N VAL A 137 10.41 12.30 16.14
CA VAL A 137 10.80 13.51 16.86
C VAL A 137 11.12 14.59 15.84
N LYS A 138 10.39 15.71 15.87
CA LYS A 138 10.56 16.79 14.90
C LYS A 138 11.50 17.91 15.36
N SER A 139 11.62 18.10 16.67
CA SER A 139 12.37 19.19 17.28
C SER A 139 13.40 18.67 18.29
N GLU A 140 14.47 19.44 18.51
CA GLU A 140 15.58 19.01 19.39
C GLU A 140 15.19 18.95 20.86
N ASP A 141 14.22 19.79 21.27
CA ASP A 141 13.65 19.81 22.61
C ASP A 141 12.74 18.61 22.92
N GLY A 142 12.45 17.78 21.91
CA GLY A 142 11.67 16.55 22.05
C GLY A 142 10.18 16.78 22.35
N GLN A 143 9.67 17.99 22.16
CA GLN A 143 8.27 18.34 22.45
C GLN A 143 7.34 18.05 21.26
N ASP A 144 7.82 18.23 20.02
CA ASP A 144 7.04 17.86 18.83
C ASP A 144 7.31 16.40 18.46
N VAL A 145 6.36 15.54 18.88
CA VAL A 145 6.46 14.09 18.76
C VAL A 145 5.20 13.50 18.13
N GLU A 146 5.38 12.64 17.14
CA GLU A 146 4.32 11.81 16.56
C GLU A 146 4.49 10.36 17.02
N ASN A 147 3.41 9.69 17.44
CA ASN A 147 3.45 8.30 17.90
C ASN A 147 2.48 7.44 17.09
N TYR A 148 2.95 6.26 16.68
CA TYR A 148 2.20 5.30 15.90
C TYR A 148 2.31 3.92 16.51
N ALA A 149 1.18 3.21 16.56
CA ALA A 149 1.12 1.78 16.83
C ALA A 149 0.69 1.07 15.54
N VAL A 150 1.60 0.29 14.97
CA VAL A 150 1.45 -0.31 13.64
C VAL A 150 1.42 -1.83 13.80
N ASP A 151 0.41 -2.48 13.25
CA ASP A 151 0.42 -3.93 13.10
C ASP A 151 1.28 -4.26 11.87
N PHE A 152 2.58 -4.44 12.10
CA PHE A 152 3.56 -4.61 11.05
C PHE A 152 3.46 -6.02 10.45
N ARG A 153 3.41 -6.07 9.12
CA ARG A 153 3.42 -7.29 8.30
C ARG A 153 4.38 -7.07 7.15
N GLY A 154 5.63 -7.49 7.35
CA GLY A 154 6.75 -7.29 6.42
C GLY A 154 7.07 -8.52 5.60
#